data_AF-A0A2V3HYZ8-F1
#
_entry.id   AF-A0A2V3HYZ8-F1
#
_cell.length_a   1.000
_cell.length_b   1.000
_cell.length_c   1.000
_cell.angle_alpha   90.00
_cell.angle_beta   90.00
_cell.angle_gamma   90.00
#
_symmetry.space_group_name_H-M   'P 1'
#
loop_
_entity.id
_entity.type
_entity.pdbx_description
1 polymer ?
#
loop_
_entity_poly.entity_id
_entity_poly.type
_entity_poly.pdbx_seq_one_letter_code
_entity_poly.pdbx_strand_id
1 'polypeptide(L)' 'MRAQIYSFIFLMWILMLVGGGLMVVVIGPFTLGGFGGIDPIIFSGIKVGIALVLIFIWVFILAKVKNWIFRSQIKS' A
#
# COMPACT_ATOMS: atom_id res chain seq x y z
N MET A 1 17.30 -15.74 -13.40
CA MET A 1 17.88 -14.37 -13.26
C MET A 1 17.10 -13.28 -13.99
N ARG A 2 17.01 -13.26 -15.34
CA ARG A 2 16.37 -12.14 -16.07
C ARG A 2 14.86 -12.02 -15.85
N ALA A 3 14.13 -13.15 -15.89
CA ALA A 3 12.68 -13.19 -15.64
C ALA A 3 12.28 -12.76 -14.21
N GLN A 4 13.15 -12.98 -13.22
CA GLN A 4 12.85 -12.69 -11.81
C GLN A 4 12.98 -11.20 -11.47
N ILE A 5 13.93 -10.50 -12.10
CA ILE A 5 14.03 -9.04 -11.97
C ILE A 5 12.79 -8.38 -12.60
N TYR A 6 12.35 -8.85 -13.77
CA TYR A 6 11.12 -8.36 -14.40
C TYR A 6 9.89 -8.67 -13.55
N SER A 7 9.80 -9.85 -12.95
CA SER A 7 8.71 -10.22 -12.03
C SER A 7 8.69 -9.35 -10.77
N PHE A 8 9.86 -9.05 -10.19
CA PHE A 8 9.99 -8.15 -9.05
C PHE A 8 9.54 -6.72 -9.38
N ILE A 9 10.03 -6.17 -10.49
CA ILE A 9 9.64 -4.83 -10.97
C ILE A 9 8.14 -4.80 -11.24
N PHE A 10 7.60 -5.80 -11.93
CA PHE A 10 6.18 -5.90 -12.22
C PHE A 10 5.31 -5.91 -10.95
N LEU A 11 5.70 -6.68 -9.94
CA LEU A 11 4.98 -6.73 -8.67
C LEU A 11 5.03 -5.38 -7.93
N MET A 12 6.18 -4.69 -7.99
CA MET A 12 6.33 -3.36 -7.40
C MET A 12 5.40 -2.34 -8.08
N TRP A 13 5.27 -2.38 -9.40
CA TRP A 13 4.35 -1.52 -10.15
C TRP A 13 2.88 -1.79 -9.79
N ILE A 14 2.47 -3.06 -9.71
CA ILE A 14 1.12 -3.42 -9.25
C ILE A 14 0.88 -2.90 -7.84
N LEU A 15 1.85 -3.03 -6.94
CA LEU A 15 1.71 -2.51 -5.58
C LEU A 15 1.53 -0.99 -5.54
N MET A 16 2.23 -0.23 -6.38
CA MET A 16 2.04 1.22 -6.46
C MET A 16 0.65 1.59 -6.98
N LEU A 17 0.14 0.87 -7.99
CA LEU A 17 -1.21 1.09 -8.51
C LEU A 17 -2.29 0.75 -7.48
N VAL A 18 -2.13 -0.36 -6.77
CA VAL A 18 -3.06 -0.78 -5.71
C VAL A 18 -2.99 0.17 -4.52
N GLY A 19 -1.80 0.55 -4.07
CA GLY A 19 -1.62 1.49 -2.96
C GLY A 19 -2.16 2.90 -3.29
N GLY A 20 -1.85 3.42 -4.47
CA GLY A 20 -2.36 4.72 -4.94
C GLY A 20 -3.88 4.71 -5.16
N GLY A 21 -4.41 3.65 -5.78
CA GLY A 21 -5.85 3.47 -5.97
C GLY A 21 -6.62 3.33 -4.66
N LEU A 22 -6.09 2.57 -3.71
CA LEU A 22 -6.66 2.44 -2.36
C LEU A 22 -6.69 3.78 -1.63
N MET A 23 -5.64 4.61 -1.73
CA MET A 23 -5.65 5.94 -1.12
C MET A 23 -6.80 6.80 -1.66
N VAL A 24 -7.06 6.77 -2.97
CA VAL A 24 -8.16 7.57 -3.56
C VAL A 24 -9.53 7.07 -3.14
N VAL A 25 -9.75 5.75 -3.16
CA VAL A 25 -11.04 5.16 -2.79
C VAL A 25 -11.31 5.27 -1.30
N VAL A 26 -10.28 5.09 -0.46
CA VAL A 26 -10.42 5.14 0.99
C VAL A 26 -10.44 6.59 1.47
N ILE A 27 -9.49 7.45 1.07
CA ILE A 27 -9.36 8.83 1.59
C ILE A 27 -10.25 9.84 0.84
N GLY A 28 -10.55 9.61 -0.44
CA GLY A 28 -11.41 10.47 -1.27
C GLY A 28 -12.78 10.79 -0.68
N PRO A 29 -13.58 9.81 -0.21
CA PRO A 29 -14.87 10.10 0.41
C PRO A 29 -14.74 10.87 1.74
N PHE A 30 -13.60 10.74 2.45
CA PHE A 30 -13.31 11.57 3.63
C PHE A 30 -12.95 13.04 3.28
N THR A 31 -12.98 13.49 2.03
CA THR A 31 -12.79 14.92 1.68
C THR A 31 -14.10 15.60 1.29
N LEU A 32 -15.01 14.89 0.62
CA LEU A 32 -16.16 15.48 -0.07
C LEU A 32 -17.48 15.45 0.72
N GLY A 33 -17.56 14.67 1.79
CA GLY A 33 -18.74 14.58 2.64
C GLY A 33 -18.32 14.54 4.11
N GLY A 34 -17.97 15.70 4.67
CA GLY A 34 -17.78 15.82 6.11
C GLY A 34 -19.09 15.45 6.79
N PHE A 35 -19.11 14.33 7.51
CA PHE A 35 -20.21 13.98 8.42
C PHE A 35 -20.46 15.20 9.30
N GLY A 36 -21.60 15.88 9.07
CA GLY A 36 -21.92 17.16 9.70
C GLY A 36 -21.97 16.99 11.22
N GLY A 37 -20.90 17.38 11.90
CA GLY A 37 -20.79 17.31 13.36
C GLY A 37 -19.48 16.74 13.92
N ILE A 38 -18.58 16.19 13.10
CA ILE A 38 -17.28 15.68 13.61
C ILE A 38 -16.19 16.73 13.44
N ASP A 39 -15.43 16.98 14.51
CA ASP A 39 -14.31 17.93 14.51
C ASP A 39 -13.30 17.63 13.38
N PRO A 40 -12.95 18.63 12.55
CA PRO A 40 -12.01 18.46 11.44
C PRO A 40 -10.65 17.88 11.86
N ILE A 41 -10.23 18.12 13.09
CA ILE A 41 -8.98 17.63 13.68
C ILE A 41 -8.99 16.10 13.83
N ILE A 42 -10.10 15.53 14.32
CA ILE A 42 -10.26 14.08 14.49
C ILE A 42 -10.25 13.39 13.14
N PHE A 43 -10.94 13.99 12.15
CA PHE A 43 -10.99 13.49 10.78
C PHE A 43 -9.60 13.46 10.10
N SER A 44 -8.80 14.51 10.33
CA SER A 44 -7.41 14.58 9.85
C SER A 44 -6.54 13.51 10.52
N GLY A 45 -6.67 13.32 11.83
CA GLY A 45 -5.95 12.28 12.57
C GLY A 45 -6.23 10.87 12.03
N ILE A 46 -7.49 10.56 11.71
CA ILE A 46 -7.89 9.27 11.13
C ILE A 46 -7.30 9.09 9.73
N LYS A 47 -7.33 10.11 8.86
CA LYS A 47 -6.69 10.05 7.53
C LYS A 47 -5.21 9.71 7.62
N VAL A 48 -4.49 10.39 8.51
CA VAL A 48 -3.05 10.16 8.71
C VAL A 48 -2.81 8.76 9.27
N GLY A 49 -3.61 8.32 10.24
CA GLY A 49 -3.53 6.97 10.79
C GLY A 49 -3.71 5.88 9.74
N ILE A 50 -4.71 6.00 8.88
CA ILE A 50 -4.96 5.05 7.78
C ILE A 50 -3.79 5.06 6.79
N ALA A 51 -3.26 6.23 6.43
CA ALA A 51 -2.11 6.33 5.53
C ALA A 51 -0.86 5.64 6.10
N LEU A 52 -0.58 5.79 7.40
CA LEU A 52 0.53 5.12 8.07
C LEU A 52 0.37 3.59 8.08
N VAL A 53 -0.84 3.10 8.36
CA VAL A 53 -1.15 1.66 8.30
C VAL A 53 -0.94 1.12 6.88
N LEU A 54 -1.35 1.88 5.87
CA LEU A 54 -1.19 1.50 4.47
C LEU A 54 0.30 1.38 4.08
N ILE A 55 1.15 2.32 4.53
CA ILE A 55 2.61 2.24 4.34
C ILE A 55 3.16 0.98 5.01
N PHE A 56 2.68 0.65 6.21
CA PHE A 56 3.12 -0.54 6.93
C PHE A 56 2.80 -1.83 6.16
N ILE A 57 1.57 -1.92 5.63
CA ILE A 57 1.12 -3.03 4.77
C ILE A 57 2.00 -3.13 3.52
N TRP A 58 2.32 -1.99 2.90
CA TRP A 58 3.16 -1.94 1.71
C TRP A 58 4.57 -2.49 1.99
N VAL A 59 5.24 -2.00 3.04
CA VAL A 59 6.58 -2.45 3.43
C VAL A 59 6.55 -3.95 3.78
N PHE A 60 5.52 -4.40 4.49
CA PHE A 60 5.37 -5.81 4.85
C PHE A 60 5.23 -6.72 3.62
N ILE A 61 4.39 -6.34 2.64
CA ILE A 61 4.21 -7.10 1.41
C ILE A 61 5.53 -7.15 0.62
N LEU A 62 6.24 -6.02 0.48
CA LEU A 62 7.55 -5.99 -0.18
C LEU A 62 8.58 -6.89 0.51
N ALA A 63 8.62 -6.87 1.84
CA ALA A 63 9.51 -7.73 2.61
C ALA A 63 9.21 -9.21 2.38
N LYS A 64 7.92 -9.60 2.38
CA LYS A 64 7.50 -10.97 2.13
C LYS A 64 7.78 -11.42 0.70
N VAL A 65 7.47 -10.58 -0.29
CA VAL A 65 7.70 -10.83 -1.72
C VAL A 65 9.18 -11.01 -2.00
N LYS A 66 10.04 -10.13 -1.47
CA LYS A 66 11.50 -10.27 -1.56
C LYS A 66 11.93 -11.63 -1.01
N ASN A 67 11.50 -11.98 0.20
CA ASN A 67 11.90 -13.24 0.82
C ASN A 67 11.41 -14.46 0.02
N TRP A 68 10.23 -14.37 -0.59
CA TRP A 68 9.66 -15.43 -1.43
C TRP A 68 10.44 -15.62 -2.75
N ILE A 69 10.78 -14.52 -3.43
CA ILE A 69 11.58 -14.54 -4.67
C ILE A 69 12.99 -15.09 -4.40
N PHE A 70 13.60 -14.75 -3.25
CA PHE A 70 14.92 -15.27 -2.88
C PHE A 70 14.88 -16.75 -2.48
N ARG A 71 13.86 -17.19 -1.73
CA ARG A 71 13.73 -18.60 -1.35
C ARG A 71 13.45 -19.52 -2.54
N SER A 72 12.79 -18.99 -3.59
CA SER A 72 12.64 -19.66 -4.87
C SER A 72 13.97 -19.87 -5.62
N GLN A 73 15.05 -19.14 -5.29
CA GLN A 73 16.37 -19.32 -5.92
C GLN A 73 17.11 -20.54 -5.36
N ILE A 74 16.95 -20.80 -4.06
CA ILE A 74 17.77 -21.78 -3.31
C ILE A 74 17.30 -23.23 -3.55
N LYS A 75 16.14 -23.40 -4.20
CA LYS A 75 15.51 -24.70 -4.49
C LYS A 75 15.64 -25.11 -5.96
N SER A 76 16.30 -24.29 -6.78
CA SER A 76 16.59 -24.53 -8.20
C SER A 76 18.07 -24.69 -8.43
#